data_AF-A0A838CQM8-F1
#
_entry.id   AF-A0A838CQM8-F1
#
_cell.length_a   1.000
_cell.length_b   1.000
_cell.length_c   1.000
_cell.angle_alpha   90.00
_cell.angle_beta   90.00
_cell.angle_gamma   90.00
#
_symmetry.space_group_name_H-M   'P 1'
#
loop_
_entity.id
_entity.type
_entity.pdbx_description
1 polymer ?
#
loop_
_entity_poly.entity_id
_entity_poly.type
_entity_poly.pdbx_seq_one_letter_code
_entity_poly.pdbx_strand_id
1 'polypeptide(L)'
;MGEDKASLMLGGQTVLNRIAQELRQVTPSMIVNSNETRKGYEVKGDLFQDAGPLGGLHAGMYEESADWFIVSACDTPFIQKAVYHYLLEQRTEAPQAIIPVYQGRHQPLSGIYHKSVFEPLGSLLSEGERKMTRLFGDISVMYVDTFTGLSSTLLERHFFNMNTPEEYRQAEKMVKTF
;
A
#
# COMPACT_ATOMS: atom_id res chain seq x y z
N MET A 1 -4.07 16.14 9.35
CA MET A 1 -3.21 17.28 8.94
C MET A 1 -3.39 17.45 7.44
N GLY A 2 -3.64 18.67 6.95
CA GLY A 2 -3.74 18.96 5.51
C GLY A 2 -2.38 19.04 4.82
N GLU A 3 -1.39 18.32 5.33
CA GLU A 3 0.00 18.33 4.85
C GLU A 3 0.29 17.02 4.11
N ASP A 4 1.08 17.14 3.05
CA ASP A 4 1.56 16.02 2.25
C ASP A 4 2.55 15.15 3.05
N LYS A 5 2.01 14.13 3.72
CA LYS A 5 2.78 13.19 4.56
C LYS A 5 3.93 12.51 3.82
N ALA A 6 3.77 12.27 2.52
CA ALA A 6 4.77 11.59 1.70
C ALA A 6 6.06 12.42 1.56
N SER A 7 5.96 13.76 1.63
CA SER A 7 7.09 14.69 1.58
C SER A 7 7.73 14.99 2.94
N LEU A 8 7.12 14.53 4.05
CA LEU A 8 7.69 14.76 5.38
C LEU A 8 9.04 14.05 5.52
N MET A 9 9.98 14.69 6.23
CA MET A 9 11.35 14.20 6.41
C MET A 9 11.46 13.33 7.64
N LEU A 10 11.93 12.10 7.48
CA LEU A 10 12.05 11.13 8.56
C LEU A 10 13.44 10.46 8.58
N GLY A 11 14.32 10.99 9.43
CA GLY A 11 15.72 10.56 9.56
C GLY A 11 16.53 10.80 8.28
N GLY A 12 16.50 12.03 7.77
CA GLY A 12 17.35 12.46 6.65
C GLY A 12 16.82 12.15 5.26
N GLN A 13 15.66 11.49 5.13
CA GLN A 13 15.00 11.25 3.84
C GLN A 13 13.48 11.41 3.95
N THR A 14 12.80 11.61 2.81
CA THR A 14 11.33 11.69 2.80
C THR A 14 10.67 10.35 3.12
N VAL A 15 9.44 10.39 3.64
CA VAL A 15 8.62 9.18 3.86
C VAL A 15 8.45 8.40 2.56
N LEU A 16 8.18 9.08 1.44
CA LEU A 16 8.08 8.45 0.13
C LEU A 16 9.37 7.70 -0.25
N ASN A 17 10.54 8.31 -0.03
CA ASN A 17 11.82 7.66 -0.33
C ASN A 17 12.04 6.41 0.52
N ARG A 18 11.66 6.46 1.79
CA ARG A 18 11.77 5.32 2.70
C ARG A 18 10.87 4.15 2.26
N ILE A 19 9.60 4.43 1.94
CA ILE A 19 8.65 3.43 1.42
C ILE A 19 9.19 2.84 0.11
N ALA A 20 9.62 3.70 -0.82
CA ALA A 20 10.14 3.27 -2.11
C ALA A 20 11.40 2.40 -2.01
N GLN A 21 12.30 2.67 -1.07
CA GLN A 21 13.49 1.84 -0.83
C GLN A 21 13.12 0.43 -0.38
N GLU A 22 12.09 0.28 0.45
CA GLU A 22 11.60 -1.03 0.86
C GLU A 22 10.87 -1.75 -0.28
N LEU A 23 10.01 -1.06 -1.02
CA LEU A 23 9.27 -1.66 -2.15
C LEU A 23 10.18 -2.10 -3.30
N ARG A 24 11.23 -1.34 -3.63
CA ARG A 24 12.21 -1.73 -4.67
C ARG A 24 12.94 -3.04 -4.38
N GLN A 25 12.91 -3.52 -3.14
CA GLN A 25 13.49 -4.82 -2.79
C GLN A 25 12.55 -6.00 -3.08
N VAL A 26 11.27 -5.73 -3.37
CA VAL A 26 10.23 -6.76 -3.63
C VAL A 26 9.59 -6.65 -5.00
N THR A 27 9.71 -5.51 -5.68
CA THR A 27 9.17 -5.28 -7.03
C THR A 27 10.18 -4.57 -7.94
N PRO A 28 10.27 -4.93 -9.24
CA PRO A 28 11.15 -4.26 -10.19
C PRO A 28 10.64 -2.89 -10.65
N SER A 29 9.32 -2.66 -10.62
CA SER A 29 8.68 -1.40 -11.01
C SER A 29 7.79 -0.87 -9.89
N MET A 30 7.58 0.46 -9.89
CA MET A 30 6.77 1.14 -8.88
C MET A 30 6.28 2.48 -9.43
N ILE A 31 4.98 2.72 -9.24
CA ILE A 31 4.32 3.99 -9.57
C ILE A 31 3.83 4.64 -8.28
N VAL A 32 3.96 5.96 -8.20
CA VAL A 32 3.38 6.76 -7.13
C VAL A 32 2.06 7.35 -7.62
N ASN A 33 0.94 6.96 -7.01
CA ASN A 33 -0.33 7.59 -7.29
C ASN A 33 -0.41 8.98 -6.64
N SER A 34 -0.46 10.03 -7.45
CA SER A 34 -0.50 11.42 -6.97
C SER A 34 -0.98 12.38 -8.06
N ASN A 35 -1.62 13.48 -7.64
CA ASN A 35 -1.97 14.61 -8.51
C ASN A 35 -0.79 15.59 -8.70
N GLU A 36 0.29 15.43 -7.93
CA GLU A 36 1.45 16.30 -7.96
C GLU A 36 2.70 15.53 -8.43
N THR A 37 3.57 16.22 -9.16
CA THR A 37 4.85 15.62 -9.60
C THR A 37 5.72 15.27 -8.40
N ARG A 38 6.34 14.08 -8.42
CA ARG A 38 7.27 13.61 -7.41
C ARG A 38 8.63 13.38 -8.05
N LYS A 39 9.59 14.26 -7.77
CA LYS A 39 10.92 14.19 -8.39
C LYS A 39 11.58 12.84 -8.13
N GLY A 40 12.01 12.16 -9.21
CA GLY A 40 12.66 10.85 -9.13
C GLY A 40 11.71 9.65 -9.08
N TYR A 41 10.40 9.88 -9.26
CA TYR A 41 9.39 8.84 -9.32
C TYR A 41 8.51 9.01 -10.55
N GLU A 42 8.08 7.86 -11.08
CA GLU A 42 6.97 7.83 -12.01
C GLU A 42 5.67 8.09 -11.24
N VAL A 43 4.88 9.05 -11.73
CA VAL A 43 3.66 9.50 -11.08
C VAL A 43 2.47 9.28 -12.00
N LYS A 44 1.41 8.70 -11.45
CA LYS A 44 0.15 8.51 -12.15
C LYS A 44 -1.00 9.09 -11.32
N GLY A 45 -1.70 10.08 -11.88
CA GLY A 45 -2.95 10.56 -11.30
C GLY A 45 -4.09 9.57 -11.51
N ASP A 46 -5.19 9.75 -10.79
CA ASP A 46 -6.36 8.89 -10.96
C ASP A 46 -6.96 9.07 -12.37
N LEU A 47 -7.38 7.95 -12.97
CA LEU A 47 -8.14 7.97 -14.23
C LEU A 47 -9.61 8.35 -14.00
N PHE A 48 -10.10 8.11 -12.78
CA PHE A 48 -11.41 8.52 -12.29
C PHE A 48 -11.22 9.63 -11.26
N GLN A 49 -11.88 10.77 -11.45
CA GLN A 49 -11.64 11.93 -10.61
C GLN A 49 -11.99 11.65 -9.13
N ASP A 50 -11.05 12.00 -8.23
CA ASP A 50 -11.19 11.88 -6.77
C ASP A 50 -11.64 10.48 -6.31
N ALA A 51 -11.10 9.44 -6.96
CA ALA A 51 -11.50 8.05 -6.74
C ALA A 51 -10.82 7.38 -5.54
N GLY A 52 -9.88 8.09 -4.89
CA GLY A 52 -9.20 7.61 -3.70
C GLY A 52 -8.36 6.36 -3.99
N PRO A 53 -8.09 5.52 -2.97
CA PRO A 53 -7.17 4.39 -3.13
C PRO A 53 -7.61 3.34 -4.17
N LEU A 54 -8.93 3.21 -4.39
CA LEU A 54 -9.48 2.35 -5.44
C LEU A 54 -9.03 2.84 -6.83
N GLY A 55 -9.12 4.15 -7.06
CA GLY A 55 -8.69 4.81 -8.29
C GLY A 55 -7.18 4.72 -8.50
N GLY A 56 -6.40 4.89 -7.42
CA GLY A 56 -4.95 4.76 -7.48
C GLY A 56 -4.49 3.36 -7.87
N LEU A 57 -5.11 2.30 -7.33
CA LEU A 57 -4.82 0.93 -7.75
C LEU A 57 -5.16 0.70 -9.22
N HIS A 58 -6.35 1.11 -9.66
CA HIS A 58 -6.77 0.98 -11.05
C HIS A 58 -5.84 1.74 -12.01
N ALA A 59 -5.44 2.97 -11.65
CA ALA A 59 -4.52 3.77 -12.46
C ALA A 59 -3.13 3.11 -12.57
N GLY A 60 -2.61 2.53 -11.47
CA GLY A 60 -1.36 1.78 -11.49
C GLY A 60 -1.44 0.51 -12.34
N MET A 61 -2.54 -0.24 -12.25
CA MET A 61 -2.78 -1.44 -13.07
C MET A 61 -2.96 -1.13 -14.57
N TYR A 62 -3.46 0.05 -14.89
CA TYR A 62 -3.58 0.50 -16.28
C TYR A 62 -2.22 0.83 -16.90
N GLU A 63 -1.30 1.39 -16.10
CA GLU A 63 0.03 1.81 -16.58
C GLU A 63 1.02 0.64 -16.65
N GLU A 64 0.98 -0.26 -15.66
CA GLU A 64 1.95 -1.34 -15.52
C GLU A 64 1.35 -2.69 -15.88
N SER A 65 2.09 -3.48 -16.67
CA SER A 65 1.71 -4.86 -16.97
C SER A 65 2.39 -5.81 -15.99
N ALA A 66 1.61 -6.31 -15.01
CA ALA A 66 2.06 -7.31 -14.05
C ALA A 66 0.92 -8.28 -13.72
N ASP A 67 1.25 -9.47 -13.23
CA ASP A 67 0.25 -10.41 -12.71
C ASP A 67 -0.24 -10.01 -11.32
N TRP A 68 0.67 -9.50 -10.48
CA TRP A 68 0.39 -9.12 -9.10
C TRP A 68 0.94 -7.74 -8.80
N PHE A 69 0.14 -6.94 -8.12
CA PHE A 69 0.43 -5.56 -7.73
C PHE A 69 0.50 -5.47 -6.21
N ILE A 70 1.55 -4.82 -5.70
CA ILE A 70 1.68 -4.49 -4.27
C ILE A 70 1.12 -3.08 -4.05
N VAL A 71 0.30 -2.91 -3.03
CA VAL A 71 -0.20 -1.60 -2.61
C VAL A 71 0.41 -1.24 -1.26
N SER A 72 0.86 0.00 -1.13
CA SER A 72 1.36 0.57 0.11
C SER A 72 0.82 1.99 0.31
N ALA A 73 0.31 2.30 1.50
CA ALA A 73 -0.11 3.65 1.86
C ALA A 73 1.10 4.57 2.07
N CYS A 74 1.01 5.81 1.56
CA CYS A 74 2.07 6.81 1.71
C CYS A 74 2.29 7.31 3.15
N ASP A 75 1.45 6.88 4.10
CA ASP A 75 1.55 7.22 5.53
C ASP A 75 2.02 6.07 6.41
N THR A 76 2.58 5.01 5.80
CA THR A 76 3.18 3.86 6.49
C THR A 76 4.71 3.89 6.33
N PRO A 77 5.43 4.76 7.06
CA PRO A 77 6.86 4.99 6.82
C PRO A 77 7.74 3.77 7.11
N PHE A 78 7.26 2.77 7.83
CA PHE A 78 8.05 1.64 8.33
C PHE A 78 7.62 0.30 7.77
N ILE A 79 6.99 0.29 6.59
CA ILE A 79 6.75 -0.95 5.85
C ILE A 79 8.03 -1.80 5.76
N GLN A 80 7.82 -3.09 5.60
CA GLN A 80 8.88 -4.10 5.70
C GLN A 80 8.73 -5.04 4.53
N LYS A 81 9.78 -5.16 3.71
CA LYS A 81 9.81 -6.12 2.60
C LYS A 81 9.41 -7.55 3.01
N ALA A 82 9.75 -7.95 4.25
CA ALA A 82 9.46 -9.29 4.77
C ALA A 82 7.95 -9.58 4.81
N VAL A 83 7.12 -8.56 5.09
CA VAL A 83 5.66 -8.73 5.07
C VAL A 83 5.16 -8.92 3.64
N TYR A 84 5.65 -8.14 2.68
CA TYR A 84 5.25 -8.32 1.27
C TYR A 84 5.74 -9.64 0.68
N HIS A 85 6.96 -10.09 1.01
CA HIS A 85 7.42 -11.44 0.66
C HIS A 85 6.49 -12.51 1.23
N TYR A 86 6.13 -12.41 2.50
CA TYR A 86 5.20 -13.35 3.12
C TYR A 86 3.85 -13.39 2.39
N LEU A 87 3.28 -12.23 2.05
CA LEU A 87 2.03 -12.15 1.27
C LEU A 87 2.18 -12.77 -0.12
N LEU A 88 3.30 -12.52 -0.81
CA LEU A 88 3.59 -13.09 -2.12
C LEU A 88 3.73 -14.62 -2.09
N GLU A 89 4.19 -15.19 -0.97
CA GLU A 89 4.27 -16.65 -0.75
C GLU A 89 2.89 -17.29 -0.55
N GLN A 90 1.87 -16.51 -0.16
CA GLN A 90 0.50 -17.02 -0.02
C GLN A 90 -0.27 -17.10 -1.34
N ARG A 91 0.35 -16.67 -2.46
CA ARG A 91 -0.29 -16.70 -3.78
C ARG A 91 -0.63 -18.12 -4.18
N THR A 92 -1.89 -18.31 -4.54
CA THR A 92 -2.42 -19.53 -5.15
C THR A 92 -3.31 -19.11 -6.33
N GLU A 93 -3.87 -20.06 -7.07
CA GLU A 93 -4.72 -19.75 -8.23
C GLU A 93 -6.08 -19.14 -7.86
N ALA A 94 -6.54 -19.35 -6.62
CA ALA A 94 -7.90 -19.00 -6.19
C ALA A 94 -8.11 -17.53 -5.76
N PRO A 95 -7.27 -16.91 -4.91
CA PRO A 95 -7.49 -15.54 -4.45
C PRO A 95 -7.10 -14.52 -5.51
N GLN A 96 -7.92 -13.49 -5.67
CA GLN A 96 -7.63 -12.34 -6.50
C GLN A 96 -7.02 -11.18 -5.70
N ALA A 97 -7.14 -11.23 -4.38
CA ALA A 97 -6.42 -10.34 -3.46
C ALA A 97 -5.97 -11.09 -2.21
N ILE A 98 -4.82 -10.71 -1.67
CA ILE A 98 -4.30 -11.22 -0.40
C ILE A 98 -4.09 -10.02 0.52
N ILE A 99 -4.89 -9.97 1.58
CA ILE A 99 -5.05 -8.79 2.42
C ILE A 99 -4.59 -9.10 3.84
N PRO A 100 -3.59 -8.39 4.36
CA PRO A 100 -3.20 -8.54 5.74
C PRO A 100 -4.31 -8.08 6.69
N VAL A 101 -4.47 -8.80 7.79
CA VAL A 101 -5.32 -8.43 8.92
C VAL A 101 -4.42 -8.21 10.12
N TYR A 102 -4.43 -7.00 10.64
CA TYR A 102 -3.60 -6.63 11.79
C TYR A 102 -4.48 -6.06 12.89
N GLN A 103 -4.37 -6.62 14.09
CA GLN A 103 -5.21 -6.27 15.25
C GLN A 103 -6.71 -6.25 14.93
N GLY A 104 -7.17 -7.26 14.17
CA GLY A 104 -8.58 -7.41 13.77
C GLY A 104 -9.05 -6.44 12.69
N ARG A 105 -8.16 -5.67 12.05
CA ARG A 105 -8.49 -4.72 10.98
C ARG A 105 -7.87 -5.15 9.65
N HIS A 106 -8.67 -5.11 8.59
CA HIS A 106 -8.18 -5.33 7.23
C HIS A 106 -7.28 -4.16 6.80
N GLN A 107 -6.17 -4.47 6.15
CA GLN A 107 -5.17 -3.51 5.72
C GLN A 107 -5.06 -3.52 4.18
N PRO A 108 -6.08 -3.02 3.44
CA PRO A 108 -6.10 -3.04 1.98
C PRO A 108 -4.89 -2.31 1.36
N LEU A 109 -4.44 -1.24 2.01
CA LEU A 109 -3.30 -0.45 1.56
C LEU A 109 -1.95 -1.03 1.99
N SER A 110 -1.93 -2.29 2.41
CA SER A 110 -0.70 -3.09 2.53
C SER A 110 -0.87 -4.49 1.92
N GLY A 111 -1.86 -4.65 1.04
CA GLY A 111 -2.20 -5.91 0.38
C GLY A 111 -1.56 -6.08 -0.99
N ILE A 112 -1.75 -7.29 -1.55
CA ILE A 112 -1.41 -7.59 -2.94
C ILE A 112 -2.66 -7.98 -3.74
N TYR A 113 -2.69 -7.60 -5.00
CA TYR A 113 -3.86 -7.70 -5.88
C TYR A 113 -3.46 -8.32 -7.22
N HIS A 114 -4.18 -9.34 -7.66
CA HIS A 114 -3.99 -9.97 -8.96
C HIS A 114 -4.62 -9.13 -10.08
N LYS A 115 -4.02 -9.08 -11.26
CA LYS A 115 -4.51 -8.29 -12.41
C LYS A 115 -5.98 -8.53 -12.78
N SER A 116 -6.53 -9.71 -12.45
CA SER A 116 -7.95 -10.02 -12.68
C SER A 116 -8.91 -9.09 -11.93
N VAL A 117 -8.45 -8.34 -10.91
CA VAL A 117 -9.31 -7.36 -10.21
C VAL A 117 -9.51 -6.07 -11.01
N PHE A 118 -8.80 -5.87 -12.13
CA PHE A 118 -8.89 -4.65 -12.93
C PHE A 118 -10.33 -4.35 -13.39
N GLU A 119 -11.04 -5.35 -13.93
CA GLU A 119 -12.43 -5.18 -14.40
C GLU A 119 -13.42 -4.92 -13.24
N PRO A 120 -13.41 -5.69 -12.12
CA PRO A 120 -14.20 -5.35 -10.93
C PRO A 120 -13.90 -3.95 -10.37
N LEU A 121 -12.62 -3.54 -10.34
CA LEU A 121 -12.22 -2.20 -9.92
C LEU A 121 -12.85 -1.12 -10.82
N GLY A 122 -12.75 -1.27 -12.14
CA GLY A 122 -13.32 -0.33 -13.11
C GLY A 122 -14.85 -0.20 -12.98
N SER A 123 -15.53 -1.32 -12.75
CA SER A 123 -16.99 -1.35 -12.52
C SER A 123 -17.38 -0.54 -11.29
N LEU A 124 -16.73 -0.78 -10.15
CA LEU A 124 -16.97 -0.01 -8.91
C LEU A 124 -16.67 1.47 -9.07
N LEU A 125 -15.57 1.81 -9.76
CA LEU A 125 -15.20 3.19 -10.03
C LEU A 125 -16.25 3.91 -10.90
N SER A 126 -16.82 3.21 -11.89
CA SER A 126 -17.87 3.77 -12.75
C SER A 126 -19.17 4.06 -11.99
N GLU A 127 -19.41 3.37 -10.89
CA GLU A 127 -20.54 3.59 -9.97
C GLU A 127 -20.25 4.69 -8.93
N GLY A 128 -19.05 5.26 -8.94
CA GLY A 128 -18.63 6.29 -7.99
C GLY A 128 -18.15 5.75 -6.63
N GLU A 129 -17.89 4.45 -6.53
CA GLU A 129 -17.30 3.87 -5.32
C GLU A 129 -15.82 4.24 -5.18
N ARG A 130 -15.37 4.44 -3.94
CA ARG A 130 -14.02 4.92 -3.59
C ARG A 130 -13.36 4.08 -2.50
N LYS A 131 -14.12 3.26 -1.78
CA LYS A 131 -13.66 2.45 -0.65
C LYS A 131 -13.10 1.13 -1.16
N MET A 132 -11.82 0.91 -0.89
CA MET A 132 -11.12 -0.32 -1.28
C MET A 132 -11.74 -1.60 -0.72
N THR A 133 -12.37 -1.53 0.45
CA THR A 133 -13.03 -2.69 1.07
C THR A 133 -14.31 -3.13 0.36
N ARG A 134 -14.91 -2.29 -0.49
CA ARG A 134 -16.08 -2.67 -1.28
C ARG A 134 -15.75 -3.70 -2.34
N LEU A 135 -14.55 -3.59 -2.93
CA LEU A 135 -14.01 -4.58 -3.87
C LEU A 135 -14.07 -6.01 -3.31
N PHE A 136 -13.89 -6.18 -2.00
CA PHE A 136 -13.86 -7.50 -1.36
C PHE A 136 -15.20 -8.26 -1.44
N GLY A 137 -16.30 -7.57 -1.77
CA GLY A 137 -17.58 -8.21 -2.04
C GLY A 137 -17.68 -8.82 -3.44
N ASP A 138 -16.83 -8.39 -4.38
CA ASP A 138 -16.93 -8.72 -5.81
C ASP A 138 -15.78 -9.63 -6.28
N ILE A 139 -14.83 -9.94 -5.38
CA ILE A 139 -13.64 -10.75 -5.70
C ILE A 139 -13.37 -11.80 -4.63
N SER A 140 -12.61 -12.82 -4.99
CA SER A 140 -12.05 -13.79 -4.03
C SER A 140 -10.90 -13.15 -3.23
N VAL A 141 -11.05 -13.07 -1.91
CA VAL A 141 -10.04 -12.49 -1.00
C VAL A 141 -9.51 -13.53 -0.01
N MET A 142 -8.20 -13.65 0.08
CA MET A 142 -7.52 -14.35 1.16
C MET A 142 -7.10 -13.33 2.23
N TYR A 143 -7.54 -13.56 3.46
CA TYR A 143 -7.13 -12.76 4.62
C TYR A 143 -5.98 -13.44 5.35
N VAL A 144 -4.94 -12.66 5.68
CA VAL A 144 -3.73 -13.15 6.36
C VAL A 144 -3.60 -12.43 7.70
N ASP A 145 -3.97 -13.10 8.79
CA ASP A 145 -3.83 -12.58 10.15
C ASP A 145 -2.60 -13.11 10.89
N THR A 146 -1.97 -14.15 10.33
CA THR A 146 -0.85 -14.86 10.92
C THR A 146 0.37 -14.73 10.02
N PHE A 147 1.47 -14.24 10.58
CA PHE A 147 2.74 -14.02 9.89
C PHE A 147 3.83 -14.91 10.51
N THR A 148 3.82 -16.19 10.18
CA THR A 148 4.77 -17.16 10.72
C THR A 148 6.21 -16.73 10.42
N GLY A 149 7.05 -16.68 11.46
CA GLY A 149 8.45 -16.28 11.33
C GLY A 149 8.72 -14.78 11.37
N LEU A 150 7.68 -13.93 11.39
CA LEU A 150 7.83 -12.49 11.59
C LEU A 150 7.56 -12.11 13.06
N SER A 151 8.40 -11.25 13.64
CA SER A 151 8.25 -10.83 15.04
C SER A 151 7.12 -9.81 15.20
N SER A 152 6.52 -9.76 16.39
CA SER A 152 5.48 -8.76 16.72
C SER A 152 5.98 -7.33 16.51
N THR A 153 7.21 -7.02 16.94
CA THR A 153 7.83 -5.71 16.74
C THR A 153 8.00 -5.35 15.26
N LEU A 154 8.28 -6.32 14.38
CA LEU A 154 8.35 -6.08 12.95
C LEU A 154 6.96 -5.71 12.39
N LEU A 155 5.93 -6.44 12.79
CA LEU A 155 4.55 -6.19 12.38
C LEU A 155 4.02 -4.85 12.92
N GLU A 156 4.28 -4.54 14.19
CA GLU A 156 3.95 -3.26 14.82
C GLU A 156 4.52 -2.08 14.04
N ARG A 157 5.77 -2.21 13.57
CA ARG A 157 6.39 -1.20 12.72
C ARG A 157 5.76 -1.17 11.34
N HIS A 158 5.58 -2.31 10.69
CA HIS A 158 5.02 -2.39 9.36
C HIS A 158 3.65 -1.72 9.26
N PHE A 159 2.78 -1.94 10.25
CA PHE A 159 1.42 -1.39 10.31
C PHE A 159 1.33 -0.05 11.07
N PHE A 160 2.46 0.62 11.32
CA PHE A 160 2.46 1.95 11.94
C PHE A 160 2.04 3.02 10.92
N ASN A 161 0.93 3.70 11.18
CA ASN A 161 0.46 4.84 10.37
C ASN A 161 0.80 6.18 11.03
N MET A 162 1.18 7.14 10.19
CA MET A 162 1.58 8.48 10.61
C MET A 162 0.50 9.50 10.22
N ASN A 163 -0.66 9.44 10.89
CA ASN A 163 -1.83 10.27 10.59
C ASN A 163 -1.85 11.62 11.31
N THR A 164 -1.24 11.67 12.48
CA THR A 164 -1.29 12.77 13.44
C THR A 164 0.11 13.34 13.74
N PRO A 165 0.20 14.58 14.26
CA PRO A 165 1.49 15.15 14.63
C PRO A 165 2.20 14.36 15.73
N GLU A 166 1.44 13.69 16.61
CA GLU A 166 2.00 12.85 17.65
C GLU A 166 2.60 11.57 17.08
N GLU A 167 1.91 10.90 16.15
CA GLU A 167 2.47 9.74 15.43
C GLU A 167 3.71 10.14 14.61
N TYR A 168 3.76 11.35 14.04
CA TYR A 168 4.98 11.85 13.40
C TYR A 168 6.15 11.94 14.39
N ARG A 169 5.95 12.53 15.58
CA ARG A 169 6.98 12.57 16.63
C ARG A 169 7.39 11.17 17.11
N GLN A 170 6.45 10.25 17.17
CA GLN A 170 6.75 8.84 17.47
C GLN A 170 7.62 8.22 16.37
N ALA A 171 7.28 8.45 15.11
CA ALA A 171 8.08 8.01 13.97
C ALA A 171 9.51 8.57 14.04
N GLU A 172 9.68 9.86 14.39
CA GLU A 172 11.02 10.46 14.55
C GLU A 172 11.86 9.75 15.61
N LYS A 173 11.23 9.33 16.72
CA LYS A 173 11.90 8.54 17.77
C LYS A 173 12.26 7.15 17.26
N MET A 174 11.34 6.49 16.55
CA MET A 174 11.54 5.15 15.99
C MET A 174 12.71 5.09 15.00
N VAL A 175 13.01 6.19 14.29
CA VAL A 175 14.19 6.23 13.41
C VAL A 175 15.50 6.39 14.18
N LYS A 176 15.51 7.10 15.31
CA LYS A 176 16.72 7.34 16.12
C LYS A 176 17.19 6.11 16.92
N THR A 177 16.36 5.08 17.03
CA THR A 177 16.71 3.83 17.72
C THR A 177 17.63 2.93 16.86
N PHE A 178 18.13 3.44 15.73
CA PHE A 178 19.02 2.79 14.77
C PHE A 178 20.13 3.76 14.34
#